data_AF-A0A2E5PNV5-F1
#
_entry.id   AF-A0A2E5PNV5-F1
#
_cell.length_a   1.000
_cell.length_b   1.000
_cell.length_c   1.000
_cell.angle_alpha   90.00
_cell.angle_beta   90.00
_cell.angle_gamma   90.00
#
_symmetry.space_group_name_H-M   'P 1'
#
loop_
_entity.id
_entity.type
_entity.pdbx_description
1 polymer ?
#
loop_
_entity_poly.entity_id
_entity_poly.type
_entity_poly.pdbx_seq_one_letter_code
_entity_poly.pdbx_strand_id
1 'polypeptide(L)'
;MLGPTCELAVAVARDLVEANHAKFKEADMSQTIAVVTYRLPEGMDRATALQMFRDSIPRYMATEGLLRKNVLYQKGIGGGVYLWESREAAEKAYSDEWKAYMTKKYEHPPRLIFYDSPITMDRQNDSIFDEGAVQHAAE
;
A
#
# COMPACT_ATOMS: atom_id res chain seq x y z
N MET A 1 -13.08 -31.79 18.58
CA MET A 1 -11.70 -31.70 19.04
C MET A 1 -10.82 -31.42 17.85
N LEU A 2 -10.34 -30.17 17.70
CA LEU A 2 -9.35 -29.83 16.69
C LEU A 2 -8.01 -30.42 17.17
N GLY A 3 -7.30 -31.16 16.31
CA GLY A 3 -6.07 -31.85 16.68
C GLY A 3 -4.90 -30.90 17.00
N PRO A 4 -3.80 -31.42 17.58
CA PRO A 4 -2.66 -30.63 18.08
C PRO A 4 -1.98 -29.73 17.01
N THR A 5 -2.18 -30.02 15.73
CA THR A 5 -1.72 -29.20 14.60
C THR A 5 -2.47 -27.87 14.48
N CYS A 6 -3.72 -27.81 14.95
CA CYS A 6 -4.56 -26.62 14.88
C CYS A 6 -4.24 -25.61 16.00
N GLU A 7 -3.84 -26.08 17.18
CA GLU A 7 -3.44 -25.21 18.29
C GLU A 7 -2.09 -24.54 18.06
N LEU A 8 -1.13 -25.25 17.44
CA LEU A 8 0.18 -24.69 17.09
C LEU A 8 0.07 -23.59 16.02
N ALA A 9 -0.80 -23.78 15.02
CA ALA A 9 -1.05 -22.77 14.00
C ALA A 9 -1.70 -21.49 14.58
N VAL A 10 -2.61 -21.64 15.54
CA VAL A 10 -3.24 -20.51 16.26
C VAL A 10 -2.24 -19.77 17.13
N ALA A 11 -1.33 -20.49 17.82
CA ALA A 11 -0.29 -19.88 18.64
C ALA A 11 0.73 -19.09 17.79
N VAL A 12 1.19 -19.64 16.66
CA VAL A 12 2.13 -18.94 15.75
C VAL A 12 1.49 -17.70 15.14
N ALA A 13 0.21 -17.77 14.73
CA ALA A 13 -0.51 -16.61 14.23
C ALA A 13 -0.63 -15.51 15.29
N ARG A 14 -0.92 -15.88 16.54
CA ARG A 14 -0.98 -14.93 17.68
C ARG A 14 0.39 -14.29 17.94
N ASP A 15 1.46 -15.06 17.99
CA ASP A 15 2.80 -14.54 18.30
C ASP A 15 3.31 -13.61 17.19
N LEU A 16 2.97 -13.88 15.92
CA LEU A 16 3.27 -13.00 14.78
C LEU A 16 2.45 -11.71 14.81
N VAL A 17 1.18 -11.78 15.21
CA VAL A 17 0.31 -10.60 15.41
C VAL A 17 0.83 -9.74 16.55
N GLU A 18 1.23 -10.31 17.68
CA GLU A 18 1.79 -9.58 18.83
C GLU A 18 3.13 -8.92 18.51
N ALA A 19 4.02 -9.61 17.80
CA ALA A 19 5.30 -9.05 17.35
C ALA A 19 5.13 -7.92 16.32
N ASN A 20 4.09 -7.97 15.48
CA ASN A 20 3.73 -6.87 14.59
C ASN A 20 3.06 -5.71 15.36
N HIS A 21 2.17 -5.99 16.32
CA HIS A 21 1.56 -4.96 17.18
C HIS A 21 2.59 -4.16 17.97
N ALA A 22 3.69 -4.79 18.42
CA ALA A 22 4.76 -4.08 19.12
C ALA A 22 5.52 -3.07 18.23
N LYS A 23 5.50 -3.23 16.90
CA LYS A 23 6.12 -2.28 15.95
C LYS A 23 5.20 -1.12 15.56
N PHE A 24 3.89 -1.27 15.74
CA PHE A 24 2.87 -0.30 15.30
C PHE A 24 2.08 0.34 16.46
N LYS A 25 2.51 0.09 17.71
CA LYS A 25 1.90 0.68 18.91
C LYS A 25 2.29 2.15 19.00
N GLU A 26 1.27 3.00 19.17
CA GLU A 26 1.36 4.43 19.49
C GLU A 26 1.38 5.41 18.30
N ALA A 27 0.36 5.33 17.46
CA ALA A 27 -0.49 6.49 17.19
C ALA A 27 -1.83 5.98 16.63
N ASP A 28 -2.84 6.85 16.63
CA ASP A 28 -4.12 6.70 15.95
C ASP A 28 -3.89 6.52 14.42
N MET A 29 -3.49 5.31 14.00
CA MET A 29 -2.76 5.05 12.75
C MET A 29 -3.49 4.06 11.85
N SER A 30 -4.60 4.48 11.24
CA SER A 30 -5.15 3.72 10.12
C SER A 30 -4.18 3.81 8.94
N GLN A 31 -3.79 2.65 8.38
CA GLN A 31 -3.02 2.64 7.15
C GLN A 31 -3.85 3.28 6.03
N THR A 32 -3.19 3.89 5.05
CA THR A 32 -3.89 4.48 3.90
C THR A 32 -3.50 3.75 2.62
N ILE A 33 -4.50 3.35 1.84
CA ILE A 33 -4.29 2.90 0.47
C ILE A 33 -4.45 4.09 -0.47
N ALA A 34 -3.45 4.35 -1.31
CA ALA A 34 -3.58 5.23 -2.46
C ALA A 34 -3.58 4.41 -3.75
N VAL A 35 -4.55 4.68 -4.62
CA VAL A 35 -4.61 4.14 -5.98
C VAL A 35 -4.31 5.26 -6.95
N VAL A 36 -3.17 5.15 -7.65
CA VAL A 36 -2.75 6.11 -8.67
C VAL A 36 -2.78 5.44 -10.03
N THR A 37 -3.46 6.05 -11.00
CA THR A 37 -3.42 5.63 -12.40
C THR A 37 -3.19 6.82 -13.31
N TYR A 38 -2.43 6.63 -14.38
CA TYR A 38 -2.15 7.65 -15.39
C TYR A 38 -2.06 7.02 -16.78
N ARG A 39 -2.27 7.84 -17.81
CA ARG A 39 -2.12 7.43 -19.20
C ARG A 39 -0.65 7.27 -19.53
N LEU A 40 -0.29 6.15 -20.13
CA LEU A 40 1.05 5.98 -20.71
C LEU A 40 1.11 6.71 -22.05
N PRO A 41 2.30 7.16 -22.47
CA PRO A 41 2.50 7.70 -23.81
C PRO A 41 1.96 6.77 -24.89
N GLU A 42 1.37 7.33 -25.94
CA GLU A 42 0.81 6.57 -27.04
C GLU A 42 1.89 5.68 -27.69
N GLY A 43 1.53 4.44 -28.01
CA GLY A 43 2.46 3.48 -28.61
C GLY A 43 3.48 2.88 -27.65
N MET A 44 3.51 3.27 -26.36
CA MET A 44 4.42 2.66 -25.39
C MET A 44 4.15 1.15 -25.24
N ASP A 45 5.16 0.36 -25.55
CA ASP A 45 5.10 -1.08 -25.38
C ASP A 45 5.30 -1.51 -23.92
N ARG A 46 4.99 -2.78 -23.64
CA ARG A 46 5.10 -3.32 -22.28
C ARG A 46 6.55 -3.33 -21.78
N ALA A 47 7.52 -3.60 -22.65
CA ALA A 47 8.92 -3.70 -22.25
C ALA A 47 9.47 -2.34 -21.77
N THR A 48 9.16 -1.28 -22.50
CA THR A 48 9.51 0.10 -22.18
C THR A 48 8.82 0.55 -20.90
N ALA A 49 7.52 0.26 -20.76
CA ALA A 49 6.78 0.55 -19.52
C ALA A 49 7.40 -0.15 -18.31
N LEU A 50 7.77 -1.43 -18.43
CA LEU A 50 8.42 -2.18 -17.37
C LEU A 50 9.78 -1.61 -16.99
N GLN A 51 10.59 -1.17 -17.96
CA GLN A 51 11.86 -0.53 -17.67
C GLN A 51 11.66 0.77 -16.90
N MET A 52 10.74 1.62 -17.35
CA MET A 52 10.37 2.84 -16.63
C MET A 52 9.92 2.56 -15.18
N PHE A 53 9.18 1.48 -14.94
CA PHE A 53 8.79 1.09 -13.59
C PHE A 53 9.98 0.63 -12.74
N ARG A 54 10.92 -0.13 -13.32
CA ARG A 54 12.16 -0.56 -12.64
C ARG A 54 13.03 0.62 -12.23
N ASP A 55 13.18 1.60 -13.12
CA ASP A 55 13.99 2.79 -12.84
C ASP A 55 13.42 3.61 -11.66
N SER A 56 12.13 3.44 -11.37
CA SER A 56 11.48 4.09 -10.22
C SER A 56 11.71 3.39 -8.87
N ILE A 57 12.24 2.15 -8.85
CA ILE A 57 12.38 1.34 -7.63
C ILE A 57 13.19 2.06 -6.54
N PRO A 58 14.41 2.58 -6.81
CA PRO A 58 15.23 3.18 -5.75
C PRO A 58 14.53 4.34 -5.05
N ARG A 59 13.82 5.18 -5.80
CA ARG A 59 13.04 6.30 -5.25
C ARG A 59 11.94 5.82 -4.32
N TYR A 60 11.15 4.83 -4.72
CA TYR A 60 10.04 4.35 -3.91
C TYR A 60 10.51 3.56 -2.68
N MET A 61 11.61 2.81 -2.79
CA MET A 61 12.22 2.14 -1.64
C MET A 61 12.79 3.12 -0.60
N ALA A 62 13.15 4.34 -1.03
CA ALA A 62 13.62 5.41 -0.16
C ALA A 62 12.51 6.37 0.30
N THR A 63 11.24 6.13 -0.07
CA THR A 63 10.14 7.02 0.30
C THR A 63 9.67 6.71 1.71
N GLU A 64 9.84 7.66 2.62
CA GLU A 64 9.40 7.54 4.03
C GLU A 64 7.90 7.32 4.14
N GLY A 65 7.49 6.45 5.07
CA GLY A 65 6.09 6.08 5.31
C GLY A 65 5.43 5.20 4.23
N LEU A 66 6.10 4.92 3.11
CA LEU A 66 5.60 3.98 2.10
C LEU A 66 5.92 2.54 2.50
N LEU A 67 4.88 1.79 2.90
CA LEU A 67 5.01 0.40 3.35
C LEU A 67 5.04 -0.59 2.18
N ARG A 68 4.27 -0.32 1.12
CA ARG A 68 4.17 -1.20 -0.05
C ARG A 68 3.79 -0.44 -1.29
N LYS A 69 4.32 -0.88 -2.44
CA LYS A 69 3.84 -0.48 -3.76
C LYS A 69 3.66 -1.68 -4.67
N ASN A 70 2.45 -1.88 -5.18
CA ASN A 70 2.17 -2.80 -6.29
C ASN A 70 2.05 -1.98 -7.57
N VAL A 71 2.90 -2.24 -8.56
CA VAL A 71 2.86 -1.56 -9.86
C VAL A 71 1.68 -2.08 -10.68
N LEU A 72 0.89 -1.17 -11.25
CA LEU A 72 -0.23 -1.49 -12.13
C LEU A 72 0.17 -1.24 -13.59
N TYR A 73 -0.22 -2.14 -14.47
CA TYR A 73 -0.07 -1.99 -15.91
C TYR A 73 -1.25 -2.61 -16.65
N GLN A 74 -1.79 -1.85 -17.58
CA GLN A 74 -2.67 -2.29 -18.66
C GLN A 74 -2.21 -1.54 -19.92
N LYS A 75 -2.52 -2.05 -21.13
CA LYS A 75 -2.17 -1.34 -22.36
C LYS A 75 -2.70 0.11 -22.32
N GLY A 76 -1.79 1.07 -22.42
CA GLY A 76 -2.10 2.51 -22.35
C GLY A 76 -2.29 3.10 -20.93
N ILE A 77 -2.27 2.29 -19.87
CA ILE A 77 -2.46 2.74 -18.49
C ILE A 77 -1.36 2.18 -17.57
N GLY A 78 -0.71 3.08 -16.85
CA GLY A 78 0.24 2.77 -15.79
C GLY A 78 -0.29 3.21 -14.43
N GLY A 79 0.29 2.69 -13.35
CA GLY A 79 -0.16 3.09 -12.03
C GLY A 79 0.53 2.37 -10.88
N GLY A 80 -0.05 2.54 -9.71
CA GLY A 80 0.30 1.76 -8.53
C GLY A 80 -0.80 1.77 -7.48
N VAL A 81 -0.83 0.70 -6.70
CA VAL A 81 -1.51 0.66 -5.40
C VAL A 81 -0.43 0.79 -4.33
N TYR A 82 -0.61 1.74 -3.43
CA TYR A 82 0.37 2.09 -2.42
C TYR A 82 -0.26 1.92 -1.04
N LEU A 83 0.43 1.23 -0.15
CA LEU A 83 0.08 1.16 1.26
C LEU A 83 1.00 2.10 2.03
N TRP A 84 0.41 3.07 2.70
CA TRP A 84 1.08 4.08 3.51
C TRP A 84 0.81 3.82 4.98
N GLU A 85 1.77 4.16 5.85
CA GLU A 85 1.60 4.08 7.29
C GLU A 85 0.53 5.03 7.83
N SER A 86 0.25 6.12 7.11
CA SER A 86 -0.79 7.09 7.46
C SER A 86 -1.25 7.89 6.25
N ARG A 87 -2.38 8.60 6.41
CA ARG A 87 -2.89 9.53 5.41
C ARG A 87 -1.93 10.70 5.17
N GLU A 88 -1.35 11.23 6.25
CA GLU A 88 -0.42 12.36 6.20
C GLU A 88 0.85 12.01 5.40
N ALA A 89 1.41 10.82 5.61
CA ALA A 89 2.57 10.34 4.84
C ALA A 89 2.26 10.26 3.33
N ALA A 90 1.07 9.77 2.99
CA ALA A 90 0.63 9.70 1.61
C ALA A 90 0.47 11.11 0.98
N GLU A 91 -0.13 12.06 1.71
CA GLU A 91 -0.35 13.42 1.23
C GLU A 91 0.96 14.20 1.04
N LYS A 92 1.97 13.97 1.89
CA LYS A 92 3.33 14.50 1.68
C LYS A 92 3.93 14.03 0.35
N ALA A 93 3.71 12.77 -0.01
CA ALA A 93 4.22 12.20 -1.26
C ALA A 93 3.43 12.62 -2.51
N TYR A 94 2.12 12.85 -2.37
CA TYR A 94 1.22 13.26 -3.46
C TYR A 94 0.90 14.76 -3.42
N SER A 95 1.93 15.57 -3.18
CA SER A 95 1.84 17.02 -3.15
C SER A 95 1.40 17.61 -4.50
N ASP A 96 1.07 18.90 -4.51
CA ASP A 96 0.68 19.58 -5.74
C ASP A 96 1.86 19.69 -6.74
N GLU A 97 3.10 19.77 -6.25
CA GLU A 97 4.30 19.67 -7.09
C GLU A 97 4.40 18.30 -7.75
N TRP A 98 4.09 17.22 -7.03
CA TRP A 98 4.05 15.88 -7.60
C TRP A 98 2.97 15.75 -8.67
N LYS A 99 1.75 16.27 -8.42
CA LYS A 99 0.65 16.27 -9.40
C LYS A 99 1.04 17.06 -10.66
N ALA A 100 1.67 18.22 -10.49
CA ALA A 100 2.16 19.04 -11.60
C ALA A 100 3.25 18.31 -12.40
N TYR A 101 4.20 17.67 -11.73
CA TYR A 101 5.24 16.86 -12.37
C TYR A 101 4.62 15.71 -13.19
N MET A 102 3.68 14.97 -12.60
CA MET A 102 3.02 13.85 -13.28
C MET A 102 2.20 14.33 -14.48
N THR A 103 1.48 15.44 -14.33
CA THR A 103 0.70 16.07 -15.42
C THR A 103 1.63 16.49 -16.56
N LYS A 104 2.78 17.09 -16.26
CA LYS A 104 3.77 17.45 -17.28
C LYS A 104 4.37 16.22 -17.96
N LYS A 105 4.65 15.17 -17.20
CA LYS A 105 5.28 13.93 -17.71
C LYS A 105 4.35 13.13 -18.64
N TYR A 106 3.07 13.08 -18.32
CA TYR A 106 2.09 12.22 -19.00
C TYR A 106 0.99 13.00 -19.73
N GLU A 107 1.16 14.32 -19.86
CA GLU A 107 0.27 15.28 -20.55
C GLU A 107 -1.16 15.40 -19.97
N HIS A 108 -1.48 14.55 -19.00
CA HIS A 108 -2.77 14.49 -18.34
C HIS A 108 -2.57 14.29 -16.83
N PRO A 109 -3.45 14.86 -16.00
CA PRO A 109 -3.37 14.65 -14.57
C PRO A 109 -3.57 13.18 -14.21
N PRO A 110 -2.82 12.64 -13.24
CA PRO A 110 -3.08 11.30 -12.73
C PRO A 110 -4.43 11.28 -12.00
N ARG A 111 -5.11 10.13 -12.05
CA ARG A 111 -6.23 9.83 -11.14
C ARG A 111 -5.65 9.29 -9.84
N LEU A 112 -5.98 9.94 -8.73
CA LEU A 112 -5.58 9.57 -7.38
C LEU A 112 -6.82 9.39 -6.52
N ILE A 113 -6.93 8.24 -5.85
CA ILE A 113 -7.97 7.96 -4.86
C ILE A 113 -7.31 7.40 -3.62
N PHE A 114 -7.80 7.82 -2.47
CA PHE A 114 -7.40 7.31 -1.18
C PHE A 114 -8.51 6.48 -0.54
N TYR A 115 -8.11 5.49 0.22
CA TYR A 115 -8.97 4.69 1.08
C TYR A 115 -8.27 4.51 2.43
N ASP A 116 -9.04 4.52 3.50
CA ASP A 116 -8.56 4.04 4.79
C ASP A 116 -8.47 2.52 4.71
N SER A 117 -7.44 1.95 5.33
CA SER A 117 -7.10 0.52 5.30
C SER A 117 -6.97 0.02 6.72
N PRO A 118 -8.11 -0.14 7.43
CA PRO A 118 -8.13 -0.51 8.84
C PRO A 118 -7.56 -1.91 9.09
N ILE A 119 -7.69 -2.80 8.10
CA ILE A 119 -7.20 -4.18 8.17
C ILE A 119 -6.47 -4.51 6.87
N THR A 120 -5.22 -4.98 6.99
CA THR A 120 -4.43 -5.50 5.87
C THR A 120 -4.07 -6.95 6.13
N MET A 121 -4.36 -7.83 5.17
CA MET A 121 -4.01 -9.24 5.23
C MET A 121 -3.01 -9.56 4.11
N ASP A 122 -1.87 -10.13 4.46
CA ASP A 122 -0.84 -10.53 3.52
C ASP A 122 -0.40 -11.97 3.76
N ARG A 123 -0.95 -12.87 2.93
CA ARG A 123 -0.62 -14.29 2.96
C ARG A 123 0.80 -14.59 2.46
N GLN A 124 1.39 -13.75 1.62
CA GLN A 124 2.72 -14.00 1.08
C GLN A 124 3.79 -13.86 2.16
N ASN A 125 3.60 -12.91 3.07
CA ASN A 125 4.53 -12.63 4.17
C ASN A 125 4.00 -13.10 5.54
N ASP A 126 2.88 -13.83 5.55
CA ASP A 126 2.17 -14.29 6.75
C ASP A 126 2.01 -13.17 7.80
N SER A 127 1.52 -12.01 7.35
CA SER A 127 1.31 -10.83 8.21
C SER A 127 -0.13 -10.33 8.13
N ILE A 128 -0.60 -9.82 9.27
CA ILE A 128 -1.87 -9.14 9.43
C ILE A 128 -1.59 -7.81 10.13
N PHE A 129 -2.16 -6.74 9.61
CA PHE A 129 -2.36 -5.48 10.31
C PHE A 129 -3.85 -5.35 10.61
N ASP A 130 -4.17 -4.99 11.85
CA ASP A 130 -5.51 -4.69 12.33
C ASP A 130 -5.38 -3.44 13.20
N GLU A 131 -6.11 -2.38 12.86
CA GLU A 131 -6.11 -1.12 13.62
C GLU A 131 -6.67 -1.29 15.04
N GLY A 132 -7.39 -2.37 15.32
CA GLY A 132 -8.00 -2.67 16.62
C GLY A 132 -9.48 -2.27 16.71
N ALA A 133 -10.22 -2.93 17.60
CA ALA A 133 -11.65 -3.09 17.48
C ALA A 133 -12.52 -1.87 17.81
N VAL A 134 -13.51 -1.65 16.93
CA VAL A 134 -14.85 -1.15 17.26
C VAL A 134 -15.37 -1.90 18.49
N GLN A 135 -15.61 -1.19 19.60
CA GLN A 135 -16.33 -1.74 20.74
C GLN A 135 -17.76 -2.08 20.29
N HIS A 136 -18.09 -3.37 20.18
CA HIS A 136 -19.50 -3.77 20.17
C HIS A 136 -20.11 -3.27 21.48
N ALA A 137 -20.97 -2.25 21.38
CA ALA A 137 -21.84 -1.87 22.48
C ALA A 137 -22.60 -3.13 22.91
N ALA A 138 -22.37 -3.57 24.14
CA ALA A 138 -23.15 -4.64 24.74
C ALA A 138 -24.63 -4.26 24.68
N GLU A 139 -25.45 -5.11 24.07
CA GLU A 139 -26.90 -5.14 24.30
C GLU A 139 -27.19 -5.86 25.62
#